data_AF-A0A177CJ29-F1
#
_entry.id   AF-A0A177CJ29-F1
#
_cell.length_a   1.000
_cell.length_b   1.000
_cell.length_c   1.000
_cell.angle_alpha   90.00
_cell.angle_beta   90.00
_cell.angle_gamma   90.00
#
_symmetry.space_group_name_H-M   'P 1'
#
loop_
_entity.id
_entity.type
_entity.pdbx_description
1 polymer ?
#
loop_
_entity_poly.entity_id
_entity_poly.type
_entity_poly.pdbx_seq_one_letter_code
_entity_poly.pdbx_strand_id
1 'polypeptide(L)'
;LAMDYRLLLPQLPPELRDMVYTQTVTSDNHATSAGLDFTSKIYESSHTRVEIIPVHHGNPAMLALQRYHFLEGDEYRHFILKTAVQLRIHVVFKGHTNTFVQEHWDKKMAAHLKNLAKRHPWLRKVAHYDIRILWKPASWAPSKRKRRVGAIAKRMVEVLTQELDVEQRVKRGMVKTDLRIADFVVADHVLKGQTLGLGEFV
;
A
#
# COMPACT_ATOMS: atom_id res chain seq x y z
N LEU A 1 23.20 4.24 32.30
CA LEU A 1 22.05 5.09 32.69
C LEU A 1 20.81 4.22 32.55
N ALA A 2 20.20 3.81 33.66
CA ALA A 2 18.94 3.07 33.61
C ALA A 2 17.87 4.01 33.04
N MET A 3 17.19 3.60 31.96
CA MET A 3 16.02 4.33 31.49
C MET A 3 14.87 4.02 32.45
N ASP A 4 14.43 5.03 33.21
CA ASP A 4 13.20 4.94 34.01
C ASP A 4 12.00 4.98 33.07
N TYR A 5 11.46 3.81 32.76
CA TYR A 5 10.24 3.67 31.96
C TYR A 5 9.01 3.98 32.81
N ARG A 6 8.05 4.68 32.21
CA ARG A 6 6.74 4.92 32.81
C ARG A 6 5.77 3.82 32.37
N LEU A 7 4.80 3.52 33.23
CA LEU A 7 3.75 2.53 32.95
C LEU A 7 2.39 3.21 33.09
N LEU A 8 1.57 3.10 32.05
CA LEU A 8 0.18 3.55 32.05
C LEU A 8 -0.74 2.46 32.63
N LEU A 9 -0.41 1.20 32.39
CA LEU A 9 -1.18 0.02 32.76
C LEU A 9 -0.32 -0.98 33.57
N PRO A 10 0.32 -0.55 34.67
CA PRO A 10 1.34 -1.34 35.37
C PRO A 10 0.82 -2.65 35.99
N GLN A 11 -0.48 -2.74 36.24
CA GLN A 11 -1.10 -3.91 36.86
C GLN A 11 -1.67 -4.89 35.84
N LEU A 12 -1.71 -4.53 34.55
CA LEU A 12 -2.25 -5.41 33.53
C LEU A 12 -1.15 -6.32 32.97
N PRO A 13 -1.36 -7.66 32.99
CA PRO A 13 -0.47 -8.57 32.29
C PRO A 13 -0.51 -8.31 30.77
N PRO A 14 0.53 -8.71 30.03
CA PRO A 14 0.66 -8.44 28.59
C PRO A 14 -0.57 -8.87 27.77
N GLU A 15 -1.20 -9.99 28.11
CA GLU A 15 -2.34 -10.53 27.39
C GLU A 15 -3.56 -9.61 27.47
N LEU A 16 -3.81 -9.00 28.63
CA LEU A 16 -4.90 -8.04 28.80
C LEU A 16 -4.59 -6.71 28.13
N ARG A 17 -3.31 -6.32 28.04
CA ARG A 17 -2.89 -5.12 27.31
C ARG A 17 -3.10 -5.29 25.80
N ASP A 18 -2.80 -6.46 25.24
CA ASP A 18 -3.12 -6.79 23.84
C ASP A 18 -4.62 -6.73 23.54
N MET A 19 -5.48 -7.15 24.49
CA MET A 19 -6.93 -7.00 24.36
C MET A 19 -7.33 -5.53 24.30
N VAL A 20 -6.77 -4.68 25.17
CA VAL A 20 -7.01 -3.23 25.13
C VAL A 20 -6.56 -2.65 23.79
N TYR A 21 -5.35 -2.99 23.33
CA TYR A 21 -4.82 -2.52 22.05
C TYR A 21 -5.73 -2.92 20.87
N THR A 22 -6.28 -4.13 20.90
CA THR A 22 -7.21 -4.60 19.87
C THR A 22 -8.46 -3.72 19.78
N GLN A 23 -9.02 -3.28 20.92
CA GLN A 23 -10.20 -2.41 20.95
C GLN A 23 -9.94 -1.01 20.38
N THR A 24 -8.67 -0.59 20.30
CA THR A 24 -8.32 0.72 19.73
C THR A 24 -8.21 0.73 18.21
N VAL A 25 -8.26 -0.44 17.56
CA VAL A 25 -8.14 -0.59 16.10
C VAL A 25 -9.51 -0.97 15.54
N THR A 26 -10.17 -0.02 14.87
CA THR A 26 -11.41 -0.26 14.12
C THR A 26 -11.37 0.41 12.76
N SER A 27 -11.97 -0.20 11.74
CA SER A 27 -12.08 0.39 10.39
C SER A 27 -12.83 1.73 10.37
N ASP A 28 -13.63 2.00 11.40
CA ASP A 28 -14.40 3.24 11.54
C ASP A 28 -13.52 4.45 11.91
N ASN A 29 -12.35 4.19 12.50
CA ASN A 29 -11.39 5.26 12.80
C ASN A 29 -10.82 5.85 11.51
N HIS A 30 -10.46 7.12 11.54
CA HIS A 30 -9.75 7.74 10.43
C HIS A 30 -8.36 7.11 10.24
N ALA A 31 -8.07 6.70 9.01
CA ALA A 31 -6.76 6.19 8.66
C ALA A 31 -5.70 7.28 8.78
N THR A 32 -4.56 6.94 9.38
CA THR A 32 -3.46 7.89 9.61
C THR A 32 -2.10 7.19 9.50
N SER A 33 -1.07 7.95 9.16
CA SER A 33 0.33 7.49 9.15
C SER A 33 1.11 7.99 10.38
N ALA A 34 0.43 8.60 11.35
CA ALA A 34 1.07 9.17 12.53
C ALA A 34 1.78 8.09 13.36
N GLY A 35 3.02 8.34 13.77
CA GLY A 35 3.80 7.38 14.56
C GLY A 35 4.42 6.22 13.75
N LEU A 36 4.23 6.17 12.43
CA LEU A 36 4.94 5.27 11.54
C LEU A 36 6.28 5.88 11.08
N ASP A 37 7.22 5.01 10.70
CA ASP A 37 8.60 5.40 10.34
C ASP A 37 8.69 6.29 9.08
N PHE A 38 7.65 6.28 8.25
CA PHE A 38 7.52 7.16 7.11
C PHE A 38 6.03 7.42 6.81
N THR A 39 5.75 8.62 6.32
CA THR A 39 4.39 9.05 5.95
C THR A 39 4.06 8.69 4.52
N SER A 40 4.98 8.91 3.59
CA SER A 40 4.84 8.48 2.20
C SER A 40 6.19 8.28 1.51
N LYS A 41 6.17 7.48 0.44
CA LYS A 41 7.27 7.32 -0.51
C LYS A 41 6.75 7.46 -1.93
N ILE A 42 7.38 8.35 -2.69
CA ILE A 42 7.00 8.65 -4.06
C ILE A 42 8.14 8.24 -4.98
N TYR A 43 7.82 7.41 -5.97
CA TYR A 43 8.71 7.02 -7.05
C TYR A 43 8.15 7.56 -8.36
N GLU A 44 8.85 8.52 -8.94
CA GLU A 44 8.44 9.13 -10.20
C GLU A 44 9.32 8.67 -11.38
N SER A 45 8.67 8.49 -12.52
CA SER A 45 9.28 8.23 -13.81
C SER A 45 8.57 9.04 -14.90
N SER A 46 9.12 9.02 -16.11
CA SER A 46 8.49 9.63 -17.29
C SER A 46 7.09 9.09 -17.57
N HIS A 47 6.80 7.83 -17.20
CA HIS A 47 5.55 7.16 -17.53
C HIS A 47 4.67 6.84 -16.32
N THR A 48 5.19 6.90 -15.11
CA THR A 48 4.46 6.53 -13.89
C THR A 48 4.82 7.41 -12.71
N ARG A 49 3.85 7.64 -11.84
CA ARG A 49 4.08 8.07 -10.45
C ARG A 49 3.50 7.01 -9.54
N VAL A 50 4.33 6.45 -8.67
CA VAL A 50 3.90 5.47 -7.66
C VAL A 50 4.08 6.12 -6.29
N GLU A 51 3.01 6.15 -5.51
CA GLU A 51 3.01 6.67 -4.15
C GLU A 51 2.58 5.58 -3.19
N ILE A 52 3.42 5.29 -2.20
CA ILE A 52 3.21 4.27 -1.17
C ILE A 52 3.03 4.99 0.16
N ILE A 53 1.89 4.74 0.82
CA ILE A 53 1.48 5.39 2.06
C ILE A 53 1.09 4.30 3.04
N PRO A 54 1.86 4.08 4.12
CA PRO A 54 1.43 3.20 5.19
C PRO A 54 0.43 3.95 6.07
N VAL A 55 -0.67 3.28 6.41
CA VAL A 55 -1.68 3.83 7.29
C VAL A 55 -2.11 2.78 8.31
N HIS A 56 -2.58 3.21 9.46
CA HIS A 56 -3.28 2.37 10.43
C HIS A 56 -4.56 3.06 10.88
N HIS A 57 -5.43 2.28 11.50
CA HIS A 57 -6.66 2.75 12.12
C HIS A 57 -6.62 2.71 13.66
N GLY A 58 -5.43 2.46 14.24
CA GLY A 58 -5.19 2.57 15.68
C GLY A 58 -5.21 4.01 16.21
N ASN A 59 -5.15 4.15 17.53
CA ASN A 59 -5.16 5.42 18.26
C ASN A 59 -3.78 6.11 18.25
N PRO A 60 -3.62 7.28 17.60
CA PRO A 60 -2.35 8.00 17.55
C PRO A 60 -1.86 8.50 18.90
N ALA A 61 -2.76 8.75 19.86
CA ALA A 61 -2.38 9.21 21.19
C ALA A 61 -1.60 8.13 21.95
N MET A 62 -1.93 6.85 21.75
CA MET A 62 -1.17 5.72 22.33
C MET A 62 0.24 5.64 21.73
N LEU A 63 0.40 5.88 20.43
CA LEU A 63 1.73 5.95 19.80
C LEU A 63 2.52 7.17 20.28
N ALA A 64 1.86 8.29 20.58
CA ALA A 64 2.53 9.48 21.08
C ALA A 64 3.17 9.26 22.47
N LEU A 65 2.70 8.28 23.25
CA LEU A 65 3.26 7.91 24.56
C LEU A 65 4.73 7.50 24.50
N GLN A 66 5.22 7.02 23.35
CA GLN A 66 6.63 6.72 23.12
C GLN A 66 7.54 7.94 23.39
N ARG A 67 7.07 9.15 23.06
CA ARG A 67 7.82 10.40 23.28
C ARG A 67 7.99 10.74 24.76
N TYR A 68 7.17 10.14 25.61
CA TYR A 68 7.15 10.34 27.05
C TYR A 68 7.70 9.12 27.81
N HIS A 69 8.36 8.18 27.11
CA HIS A 69 9.00 6.99 27.67
C HIS A 69 8.04 6.06 28.42
N PHE A 70 6.77 5.97 27.98
CA PHE A 70 5.86 4.93 28.45
C PHE A 70 6.09 3.64 27.66
N LEU A 71 6.26 2.53 28.37
CA LEU A 71 6.50 1.21 27.78
C LEU A 71 5.33 0.77 26.88
N GLU A 72 4.10 1.09 27.28
CA GLU A 72 2.90 0.76 26.49
C GLU A 72 2.89 1.45 25.12
N GLY A 73 3.54 2.61 24.98
CA GLY A 73 3.69 3.24 23.67
C GLY A 73 4.51 2.39 22.70
N ASP A 74 5.58 1.78 23.19
CA ASP A 74 6.43 0.88 22.39
C ASP A 74 5.73 -0.44 22.10
N GLU A 75 5.08 -1.04 23.09
CA GLU A 75 4.26 -2.25 22.90
C GLU A 75 3.15 -2.01 21.88
N TYR A 76 2.44 -0.89 22.00
CA TYR A 76 1.38 -0.53 21.07
C TYR A 76 1.90 -0.34 19.65
N ARG A 77 3.08 0.28 19.48
CA ARG A 77 3.72 0.37 18.16
C ARG A 77 4.01 -1.01 17.56
N HIS A 78 4.55 -1.94 18.35
CA HIS A 78 4.80 -3.30 17.88
C HIS A 78 3.52 -4.03 17.51
N PHE A 79 2.45 -3.84 18.30
CA PHE A 79 1.12 -4.35 17.99
C PHE A 79 0.64 -3.81 16.64
N ILE A 80 0.61 -2.48 16.46
CA ILE A 80 0.13 -1.84 15.22
C ILE A 80 0.89 -2.32 13.99
N LEU A 81 2.23 -2.34 14.03
CA LEU A 81 3.06 -2.77 12.90
C LEU A 81 2.83 -4.24 12.52
N LYS A 82 2.36 -5.07 13.45
CA LYS A 82 2.07 -6.48 13.22
C LYS A 82 0.65 -6.73 12.71
N THR A 83 -0.34 -5.96 13.15
CA THR A 83 -1.76 -6.32 13.01
C THR A 83 -2.60 -5.31 12.25
N ALA A 84 -2.24 -4.03 12.28
CA ALA A 84 -3.17 -2.95 11.94
C ALA A 84 -2.69 -2.03 10.80
N VAL A 85 -1.49 -2.24 10.27
CA VAL A 85 -0.98 -1.44 9.15
C VAL A 85 -1.53 -1.96 7.83
N GLN A 86 -1.98 -1.02 7.02
CA GLN A 86 -2.37 -1.18 5.63
C GLN A 86 -1.43 -0.35 4.74
N LEU A 87 -1.05 -0.89 3.58
CA LEU A 87 -0.33 -0.13 2.55
C LEU A 87 -1.30 0.36 1.49
N ARG A 88 -1.44 1.68 1.40
CA ARG A 88 -2.15 2.34 0.30
C ARG A 88 -1.15 2.68 -0.79
N ILE A 89 -1.38 2.16 -1.99
CA ILE A 89 -0.49 2.36 -3.13
C ILE A 89 -1.28 3.02 -4.25
N HIS A 90 -0.87 4.22 -4.63
CA HIS A 90 -1.45 4.96 -5.73
C HIS A 90 -0.50 4.94 -6.92
N VAL A 91 -0.96 4.43 -8.06
CA VAL A 91 -0.21 4.42 -9.31
C VAL A 91 -0.90 5.35 -10.29
N VAL A 92 -0.22 6.39 -10.75
CA VAL A 92 -0.66 7.19 -11.89
C VAL A 92 0.17 6.76 -13.09
N PHE A 93 -0.45 6.06 -14.03
CA PHE A 93 0.18 5.66 -15.29
C PHE A 93 -0.13 6.72 -16.36
N LYS A 94 0.88 7.52 -16.73
CA LYS A 94 0.81 8.59 -17.74
C LYS A 94 1.49 8.22 -19.08
N GLY A 95 2.06 7.03 -19.18
CA GLY A 95 2.80 6.57 -20.36
C GLY A 95 1.90 6.13 -21.52
N HIS A 96 2.46 6.18 -22.73
CA HIS A 96 1.83 5.53 -23.88
C HIS A 96 2.01 4.02 -23.77
N THR A 97 0.91 3.27 -23.82
CA THR A 97 0.89 1.79 -23.74
C THR A 97 1.78 1.09 -24.77
N ASN A 98 2.07 1.73 -25.90
CA ASN A 98 2.86 1.15 -26.98
C ASN A 98 4.37 1.30 -26.77
N THR A 99 4.78 2.31 -26.00
CA THR A 99 6.20 2.61 -25.72
C THR A 99 6.59 2.25 -24.30
N PHE A 100 5.61 2.02 -23.43
CA PHE A 100 5.85 1.59 -22.07
C PHE A 100 6.43 0.16 -22.05
N VAL A 101 7.67 0.04 -21.58
CA VAL A 101 8.35 -1.25 -21.43
C VAL A 101 8.12 -1.76 -20.02
N GLN A 102 7.18 -2.69 -19.87
CA GLN A 102 6.80 -3.27 -18.57
C GLN A 102 8.00 -3.87 -17.82
N GLU A 103 8.88 -4.61 -18.50
CA GLU A 103 10.02 -5.27 -17.86
C GLU A 103 10.99 -4.29 -17.20
N HIS A 104 11.23 -3.13 -17.81
CA HIS A 104 12.06 -2.09 -17.21
C HIS A 104 11.41 -1.49 -15.96
N TRP A 105 10.10 -1.29 -16.02
CA TRP A 105 9.34 -0.82 -14.87
C TRP A 105 9.36 -1.83 -13.73
N ASP A 106 9.17 -3.12 -14.03
CA ASP A 106 9.20 -4.21 -13.05
C ASP A 106 10.53 -4.25 -12.29
N LYS A 107 11.65 -4.31 -13.03
CA LYS A 107 13.00 -4.36 -12.44
C LYS A 107 13.27 -3.16 -11.54
N LYS A 108 12.87 -1.96 -12.00
CA LYS A 108 13.06 -0.72 -11.24
C LYS A 108 12.22 -0.71 -9.97
N MET A 109 10.94 -1.03 -10.09
CA MET A 109 10.02 -1.02 -8.95
C MET A 109 10.38 -2.11 -7.93
N ALA A 110 10.74 -3.30 -8.41
CA ALA A 110 11.23 -4.38 -7.57
C ALA A 110 12.44 -3.96 -6.72
N ALA A 111 13.43 -3.30 -7.33
CA ALA A 111 14.59 -2.79 -6.61
C ALA A 111 14.20 -1.72 -5.56
N HIS A 112 13.28 -0.82 -5.90
CA HIS A 112 12.77 0.18 -4.95
C HIS A 112 12.04 -0.46 -3.76
N LEU A 113 11.15 -1.43 -4.01
CA LEU A 113 10.42 -2.14 -2.97
C LEU A 113 11.35 -2.95 -2.07
N LYS A 114 12.33 -3.66 -2.64
CA LYS A 114 13.35 -4.39 -1.88
C LYS A 114 14.16 -3.46 -0.97
N ASN A 115 14.57 -2.31 -1.47
CA ASN A 115 15.29 -1.30 -0.68
C ASN A 115 14.41 -0.71 0.43
N LEU A 116 13.13 -0.48 0.13
CA LEU A 116 12.17 0.02 1.10
C LEU A 116 11.92 -1.01 2.22
N ALA A 117 11.72 -2.28 1.87
CA ALA A 117 11.56 -3.39 2.81
C ALA A 117 12.83 -3.65 3.63
N LYS A 118 14.03 -3.44 3.06
CA LYS A 118 15.28 -3.51 3.81
C LYS A 118 15.36 -2.42 4.89
N ARG A 119 14.92 -1.20 4.57
CA ARG A 119 14.91 -0.08 5.51
C ARG A 119 13.81 -0.21 6.57
N HIS A 120 12.67 -0.79 6.20
CA HIS A 120 11.51 -0.97 7.07
C HIS A 120 11.05 -2.44 7.04
N PRO A 121 11.69 -3.33 7.82
CA PRO A 121 11.44 -4.78 7.75
C PRO A 121 10.00 -5.21 8.02
N TRP A 122 9.24 -4.41 8.78
CA TRP A 122 7.83 -4.67 9.07
C TRP A 122 6.95 -4.64 7.81
N LEU A 123 7.36 -3.98 6.72
CA LEU A 123 6.62 -3.95 5.47
C LEU A 123 6.33 -5.33 4.90
N ARG A 124 7.25 -6.29 5.10
CA ARG A 124 7.08 -7.68 4.64
C ARG A 124 5.97 -8.43 5.37
N LYS A 125 5.56 -7.93 6.54
CA LYS A 125 4.54 -8.53 7.41
C LYS A 125 3.16 -7.88 7.22
N VAL A 126 3.06 -6.83 6.41
CA VAL A 126 1.79 -6.17 6.14
C VAL A 126 0.88 -7.13 5.37
N ALA A 127 -0.35 -7.32 5.85
CA ALA A 127 -1.34 -8.19 5.21
C ALA A 127 -2.35 -7.42 4.33
N HIS A 128 -2.50 -6.11 4.52
CA HIS A 128 -3.54 -5.33 3.85
C HIS A 128 -2.95 -4.36 2.84
N TYR A 129 -3.35 -4.49 1.58
CA TYR A 129 -2.93 -3.62 0.48
C TYR A 129 -4.18 -3.04 -0.19
N ASP A 130 -4.20 -1.72 -0.39
CA ASP A 130 -5.18 -1.02 -1.25
C ASP A 130 -4.42 -0.34 -2.37
N ILE A 131 -4.47 -0.96 -3.55
CA ILE A 131 -3.73 -0.55 -4.72
C ILE A 131 -4.70 0.08 -5.71
N ARG A 132 -4.51 1.36 -6.00
CA ARG A 132 -5.35 2.10 -6.95
C ARG A 132 -4.50 2.57 -8.12
N ILE A 133 -4.84 2.09 -9.30
CA ILE A 133 -4.17 2.45 -10.55
C ILE A 133 -5.07 3.41 -11.31
N LEU A 134 -4.60 4.63 -11.53
CA LEU A 134 -5.20 5.62 -12.41
C LEU A 134 -4.42 5.66 -13.72
N TRP A 135 -5.04 5.22 -14.81
CA TRP A 135 -4.51 5.42 -16.14
C TRP A 135 -4.91 6.78 -16.70
N LYS A 136 -3.92 7.61 -17.02
CA LYS A 136 -4.05 8.87 -17.74
C LYS A 136 -3.51 8.66 -19.16
N PRO A 137 -4.37 8.39 -20.16
CA PRO A 137 -3.90 8.15 -21.52
C PRO A 137 -3.23 9.41 -22.08
N ALA A 138 -1.96 9.28 -22.51
CA ALA A 138 -1.25 10.36 -23.19
C ALA A 138 -1.88 10.73 -24.55
N SER A 139 -2.60 9.78 -25.17
CA SER A 139 -3.39 10.00 -26.38
C SER A 139 -4.53 9.00 -26.49
N TRP A 140 -5.68 9.49 -26.95
CA TRP A 140 -6.83 8.66 -27.32
C TRP A 140 -6.76 8.11 -28.75
N ALA A 141 -5.72 8.48 -29.51
CA ALA A 141 -5.59 8.09 -30.91
C ALA A 141 -5.59 6.56 -31.08
N PRO A 142 -6.37 6.02 -32.04
CA PRO A 142 -6.42 4.59 -32.29
C PRO A 142 -5.02 4.07 -32.60
N SER A 143 -4.60 3.05 -31.86
CA SER A 143 -3.33 2.37 -32.07
C SER A 143 -3.55 1.18 -32.99
N LYS A 144 -2.64 0.96 -33.95
CA LYS A 144 -2.64 -0.27 -34.77
C LYS A 144 -2.43 -1.54 -33.94
N ARG A 145 -1.84 -1.42 -32.75
CA ARG A 145 -1.68 -2.50 -31.77
C ARG A 145 -2.78 -2.46 -30.72
N LYS A 146 -3.31 -3.64 -30.35
CA LYS A 146 -4.24 -3.79 -29.22
C LYS A 146 -3.60 -3.22 -27.95
N ARG A 147 -4.30 -2.32 -27.27
CA ARG A 147 -3.84 -1.75 -26.01
C ARG A 147 -4.07 -2.83 -24.94
N ARG A 148 -3.05 -3.12 -24.12
CA ARG A 148 -3.08 -4.16 -23.07
C ARG A 148 -3.01 -3.54 -21.69
N VAL A 149 -3.87 -2.54 -21.45
CA VAL A 149 -3.81 -1.74 -20.22
C VAL A 149 -4.14 -2.60 -19.01
N GLY A 150 -5.09 -3.54 -19.17
CA GLY A 150 -5.43 -4.48 -18.10
C GLY A 150 -4.25 -5.36 -17.72
N ALA A 151 -3.54 -5.96 -18.69
CA ALA A 151 -2.35 -6.75 -18.39
C ALA A 151 -1.20 -5.92 -17.79
N ILE A 152 -1.00 -4.67 -18.25
CA ILE A 152 -0.02 -3.75 -17.64
C ILE A 152 -0.39 -3.50 -16.18
N ALA A 153 -1.64 -3.12 -15.90
CA ALA A 153 -2.12 -2.86 -14.55
C ALA A 153 -2.02 -4.10 -13.65
N LYS A 154 -2.41 -5.27 -14.15
CA LYS A 154 -2.28 -6.54 -13.45
C LYS A 154 -0.83 -6.84 -13.06
N ARG A 155 0.09 -6.70 -14.02
CA ARG A 155 1.52 -6.91 -13.77
C ARG A 155 2.12 -5.87 -12.83
N MET A 156 1.63 -4.63 -12.87
CA MET A 156 1.99 -3.61 -11.86
C MET A 156 1.58 -4.05 -10.46
N VAL A 157 0.36 -4.58 -10.28
CA VAL A 157 -0.10 -5.12 -8.98
C VAL A 157 0.80 -6.26 -8.52
N GLU A 158 1.14 -7.20 -9.40
CA GLU A 158 2.01 -8.35 -9.09
C GLU A 158 3.37 -7.88 -8.55
N VAL A 159 4.01 -6.91 -9.20
CA VAL A 159 5.30 -6.36 -8.74
C VAL A 159 5.13 -5.59 -7.43
N LEU A 160 4.07 -4.80 -7.27
CA LEU A 160 3.81 -4.03 -6.04
C LEU A 160 3.55 -4.92 -4.83
N THR A 161 3.11 -6.15 -5.07
CA THR A 161 2.81 -7.16 -4.05
C THR A 161 3.88 -8.24 -3.94
N GLN A 162 4.97 -8.18 -4.71
CA GLN A 162 5.98 -9.26 -4.76
C GLN A 162 6.76 -9.45 -3.45
N GLU A 163 6.89 -8.39 -2.64
CA GLU A 163 7.59 -8.43 -1.35
C GLU A 163 6.67 -8.90 -0.20
N LEU A 164 5.42 -9.23 -0.50
CA LEU A 164 4.55 -9.93 0.44
C LEU A 164 5.16 -11.28 0.79
N ASP A 165 5.21 -11.58 2.08
CA ASP A 165 5.49 -12.93 2.52
C ASP A 165 4.44 -13.89 1.94
N VAL A 166 4.91 -15.02 1.39
CA VAL A 166 4.08 -16.03 0.73
C VAL A 166 3.02 -16.55 1.70
N GLU A 167 3.35 -16.68 2.98
CA GLU A 167 2.41 -17.09 4.02
C GLU A 167 1.32 -16.05 4.29
N GLN A 168 1.67 -14.76 4.27
CA GLN A 168 0.68 -13.68 4.43
C GLN A 168 -0.26 -13.62 3.23
N ARG A 169 0.27 -13.82 2.01
CA ARG A 169 -0.51 -13.85 0.77
C ARG A 169 -1.58 -14.95 0.75
N VAL A 170 -1.33 -16.07 1.44
CA VAL A 170 -2.23 -17.24 1.49
C VAL A 170 -3.20 -17.19 2.68
N LYS A 171 -2.78 -16.70 3.85
CA LYS A 171 -3.56 -16.83 5.10
C LYS A 171 -4.37 -15.60 5.49
N ARG A 172 -3.94 -14.38 5.12
CA ARG A 172 -4.53 -13.11 5.63
C ARG A 172 -4.50 -11.94 4.64
N GLY A 173 -3.85 -12.12 3.50
CA GLY A 173 -3.59 -11.07 2.52
C GLY A 173 -4.89 -10.56 1.89
N MET A 174 -5.31 -9.36 2.24
CA MET A 174 -6.39 -8.68 1.52
C MET A 174 -5.77 -7.65 0.58
N VAL A 175 -5.74 -7.97 -0.70
CA VAL A 175 -5.27 -7.08 -1.77
C VAL A 175 -6.49 -6.53 -2.50
N LYS A 176 -6.87 -5.29 -2.16
CA LYS A 176 -7.89 -4.56 -2.91
C LYS A 176 -7.23 -3.85 -4.08
N THR A 177 -7.74 -4.04 -5.29
CA THR A 177 -7.20 -3.41 -6.49
C THR A 177 -8.29 -2.71 -7.28
N ASP A 178 -8.06 -1.45 -7.65
CA ASP A 178 -8.97 -0.65 -8.48
C ASP A 178 -8.20 -0.09 -9.68
N LEU A 179 -8.67 -0.34 -10.91
CA LEU A 179 -8.19 0.32 -12.11
C LEU A 179 -9.20 1.38 -12.56
N ARG A 180 -8.77 2.64 -12.63
CA ARG A 180 -9.55 3.80 -13.07
C ARG A 180 -8.90 4.44 -14.28
N ILE A 181 -9.71 5.04 -15.14
CA ILE A 181 -9.25 5.78 -16.33
C ILE A 181 -9.65 7.24 -16.14
N ALA A 182 -8.70 8.15 -16.28
CA ALA A 182 -8.99 9.58 -16.23
C ALA A 182 -9.76 10.03 -17.48
N ASP A 183 -10.67 10.99 -17.31
CA ASP A 183 -11.38 11.68 -18.39
C ASP A 183 -12.15 10.73 -19.33
N PHE A 184 -12.79 9.70 -18.76
CA PHE A 184 -13.53 8.68 -19.51
C PHE A 184 -14.89 9.23 -19.96
N VAL A 185 -15.04 9.50 -21.26
CA VAL A 185 -16.33 9.90 -21.86
C VAL A 185 -17.21 8.66 -22.04
N VAL A 186 -18.42 8.70 -21.46
CA VAL A 186 -19.36 7.58 -21.26
C VAL A 186 -19.90 6.93 -22.56
N ALA A 187 -19.79 7.61 -23.71
CA ALA A 187 -20.49 7.20 -24.94
C ALA A 187 -19.94 5.94 -25.65
N ASP A 188 -18.81 5.37 -25.20
CA ASP A 188 -18.04 4.35 -25.96
C ASP A 188 -17.91 2.97 -25.27
N HIS A 189 -18.77 2.72 -24.28
CA HIS A 189 -18.57 1.77 -23.19
C HIS A 189 -18.32 0.31 -23.59
N VAL A 190 -18.85 -0.17 -24.72
CA VAL A 190 -18.80 -1.60 -25.11
C VAL A 190 -17.70 -1.89 -26.14
N LEU A 191 -17.51 -1.00 -27.13
CA LEU A 191 -16.51 -1.18 -28.19
C LEU A 191 -15.09 -0.84 -27.73
N LYS A 192 -14.92 0.12 -26.80
CA LYS A 192 -13.59 0.51 -26.30
C LYS A 192 -13.05 -0.40 -25.19
N GLY A 193 -13.89 -1.02 -24.37
CA GLY A 193 -13.44 -1.92 -23.30
C GLY A 193 -12.63 -3.12 -23.80
N GLN A 194 -13.08 -3.76 -24.89
CA GLN A 194 -12.37 -4.88 -25.53
C GLN A 194 -11.10 -4.42 -26.27
N THR A 195 -11.13 -3.27 -26.94
CA THR A 195 -9.96 -2.74 -27.68
C THR A 195 -8.86 -2.20 -26.75
N LEU A 196 -9.20 -1.82 -25.51
CA LEU A 196 -8.30 -1.36 -24.46
C LEU A 196 -7.72 -2.50 -23.59
N GLY A 197 -8.22 -3.73 -23.76
CA GLY A 197 -7.74 -4.91 -23.02
C GLY A 197 -8.04 -4.84 -21.52
N LEU A 198 -9.09 -4.13 -21.10
CA LEU A 198 -9.43 -3.96 -19.68
C LEU A 198 -9.85 -5.29 -19.01
N GLY A 199 -10.41 -6.22 -19.79
CA GLY A 199 -10.75 -7.56 -19.32
C GLY A 199 -9.54 -8.39 -18.85
N GLU A 200 -8.31 -8.02 -19.24
CA GLU A 200 -7.09 -8.69 -18.74
C GLU A 200 -6.73 -8.30 -17.30
N PHE A 201 -7.41 -7.30 -16.71
CA PHE A 201 -7.21 -6.87 -15.33
C PHE A 201 -7.99 -7.72 -14.31
N VAL A 202 -9.09 -8.33 -14.74
CA VAL A 202 -9.97 -9.18 -13.91
C VAL A 202 -9.29 -10.49 -13.56
#